data_AF-W9L6N7-F1
#
_entry.id   AF-W9L6N7-F1
#
_cell.length_a   1.000
_cell.length_b   1.000
_cell.length_c   1.000
_cell.angle_alpha   90.00
_cell.angle_beta   90.00
_cell.angle_gamma   90.00
#
_symmetry.space_group_name_H-M   'P 1'
#
loop_
_entity.id
_entity.type
_entity.pdbx_description
1 polymer ?
#
loop_
_entity_poly.entity_id
_entity_poly.type
_entity_poly.pdbx_seq_one_letter_code
_entity_poly.pdbx_strand_id
1 'polypeptide(L)'
;MTTRKEYVFKAINGIPVAADVYFRKTTIASKLPIALHFHGGNFTVGSKQMLPRDQSEKLLDLGFVVVSANYRLAPTVTVFEGPVKDALDAYEWSRTKLPQLLLEDTHVKADGSRVVTLGHSCGGTLALLTASSPQPPRAILDIYGIKYLTDSAFHTPLPAPPGAPQIDQDFTSKIWKDDSPPTSAPSPVGPKGPDLANYRVAWMFDQLGKGTHLKTVVGDGDYDRVDPASLFYKGRFPPTFFIHGAEDKLVPARLSQQAYDELKSHGVETGLVLVVGGQHGFDEIGQPENALELLEKGFEFLKAHV
;
A
#
# COMPACT_ATOMS: atom_id res chain seq x y z
N MET A 1 -21.97 0.22 14.88
CA MET A 1 -20.61 0.42 15.44
C MET A 1 -19.63 -0.42 14.64
N THR A 2 -18.49 0.17 14.26
CA THR A 2 -17.41 -0.52 13.56
C THR A 2 -16.74 -1.53 14.50
N THR A 3 -16.54 -2.74 14.01
CA THR A 3 -15.83 -3.83 14.71
C THR A 3 -14.54 -4.14 13.97
N ARG A 4 -13.48 -4.44 14.71
CA ARG A 4 -12.18 -4.89 14.18
C ARG A 4 -11.89 -6.28 14.72
N LYS A 5 -11.42 -7.18 13.85
CA LYS A 5 -10.82 -8.46 14.24
C LYS A 5 -9.53 -8.70 13.47
N GLU A 6 -8.49 -9.14 14.18
CA GLU A 6 -7.22 -9.52 13.56
C GLU A 6 -7.27 -10.99 13.11
N TYR A 7 -6.71 -11.25 11.93
CA TYR A 7 -6.56 -12.59 11.36
C TYR A 7 -5.13 -12.81 10.89
N VAL A 8 -4.58 -14.00 11.15
CA VAL A 8 -3.31 -14.43 10.54
C VAL A 8 -3.63 -15.11 9.22
N PHE A 9 -3.18 -14.54 8.09
CA PHE A 9 -3.45 -15.10 6.76
C PHE A 9 -2.36 -16.06 6.29
N LYS A 10 -1.15 -15.95 6.85
CA LYS A 10 -0.07 -16.91 6.64
C LYS A 10 0.96 -16.86 7.76
N ALA A 11 1.79 -17.90 7.84
CA ALA A 11 2.96 -17.94 8.69
C ALA A 11 4.18 -18.41 7.91
N ILE A 12 5.33 -17.79 8.13
CA ILE A 12 6.59 -18.17 7.48
C ILE A 12 7.62 -18.41 8.58
N ASN A 13 8.18 -19.62 8.64
CA ASN A 13 9.11 -20.01 9.70
C ASN A 13 8.56 -19.73 11.11
N GLY A 14 7.25 -19.93 11.29
CA GLY A 14 6.55 -19.66 12.56
C GLY A 14 6.16 -18.20 12.80
N ILE A 15 6.51 -17.27 11.91
CA ILE A 15 6.19 -15.84 12.07
C ILE A 15 4.87 -15.52 11.39
N PRO A 16 3.87 -15.03 12.13
CA PRO A 16 2.57 -14.70 11.58
C PRO A 16 2.64 -13.41 10.75
N VAL A 17 2.00 -13.44 9.58
CA VAL A 17 1.65 -12.25 8.81
C VAL A 17 0.14 -12.07 8.94
N ALA A 18 -0.26 -10.93 9.51
CA ALA A 18 -1.63 -10.68 9.94
C ALA A 18 -2.29 -9.55 9.16
N ALA A 19 -3.62 -9.55 9.14
CA ALA A 19 -4.45 -8.49 8.62
C ALA A 19 -5.50 -8.07 9.66
N ASP A 20 -5.81 -6.78 9.69
CA ASP A 20 -6.94 -6.24 10.45
C ASP A 20 -8.16 -6.20 9.54
N VAL A 21 -9.24 -6.84 9.97
CA VAL A 21 -10.51 -6.89 9.24
C VAL A 21 -11.54 -6.05 9.99
N TYR A 22 -11.99 -4.99 9.34
CA TYR A 22 -13.00 -4.07 9.83
C TYR A 22 -14.34 -4.36 9.13
N PHE A 23 -15.41 -4.35 9.91
CA PHE A 23 -16.75 -4.63 9.41
C PHE A 23 -17.81 -4.00 10.31
N ARG A 24 -19.03 -3.89 9.79
CA ARG A 24 -20.21 -3.52 10.57
C ARG A 24 -21.16 -4.70 10.62
N LYS A 25 -21.64 -5.03 11.82
CA LYS A 25 -22.72 -6.00 11.97
C LYS A 25 -23.95 -5.44 11.25
N THR A 26 -24.37 -6.13 10.19
CA THR A 26 -25.53 -5.75 9.39
C THR A 26 -26.60 -6.82 9.54
N THR A 27 -27.86 -6.39 9.59
CA THR A 27 -29.03 -7.28 9.52
C THR A 27 -29.35 -7.68 8.09
N ILE A 28 -28.67 -7.09 7.10
CA ILE A 28 -28.88 -7.34 5.68
C ILE A 28 -28.17 -8.66 5.31
N ALA A 29 -28.90 -9.57 4.67
CA ALA A 29 -28.42 -10.90 4.31
C ALA A 29 -27.42 -10.93 3.12
N SER A 30 -27.04 -9.77 2.57
CA SER A 30 -26.18 -9.64 1.39
C SER A 30 -24.72 -9.94 1.68
N LYS A 31 -24.03 -10.61 0.75
CA LYS A 31 -22.57 -10.81 0.84
C LYS A 31 -21.85 -9.50 0.49
N LEU A 32 -21.07 -8.96 1.43
CA LEU A 32 -20.37 -7.67 1.30
C LEU A 32 -19.09 -7.82 0.45
N PRO A 33 -18.77 -6.85 -0.42
CA PRO A 33 -17.49 -6.86 -1.15
C PRO A 33 -16.33 -6.55 -0.19
N ILE A 34 -15.11 -6.85 -0.61
CA ILE A 34 -13.89 -6.69 0.20
C ILE A 34 -13.00 -5.61 -0.39
N ALA A 35 -12.58 -4.65 0.43
CA ALA A 35 -11.54 -3.68 0.09
C ALA A 35 -10.24 -4.05 0.82
N LEU A 36 -9.24 -4.50 0.07
CA LEU A 36 -7.93 -4.92 0.61
C LEU A 36 -6.89 -3.80 0.46
N HIS A 37 -6.50 -3.23 1.59
CA HIS A 37 -5.53 -2.16 1.74
C HIS A 37 -4.12 -2.68 2.04
N PHE A 38 -3.12 -2.06 1.41
CA PHE A 38 -1.70 -2.20 1.74
C PHE A 38 -1.11 -0.85 2.17
N HIS A 39 -0.38 -0.85 3.29
CA HIS A 39 0.21 0.36 3.85
C HIS A 39 1.44 0.86 3.09
N GLY A 40 1.81 2.12 3.33
CA GLY A 40 3.05 2.73 2.85
C GLY A 40 4.28 2.38 3.71
N GLY A 41 5.33 3.20 3.67
CA GLY A 41 6.55 2.98 4.46
C GLY A 41 7.73 2.43 3.68
N ASN A 42 7.75 2.65 2.35
CA ASN A 42 8.84 2.33 1.44
C ASN A 42 9.34 0.87 1.55
N PHE A 43 8.43 -0.07 1.80
CA PHE A 43 8.68 -1.49 2.12
C PHE A 43 9.52 -1.78 3.36
N THR A 44 10.02 -0.76 4.05
CA THR A 44 10.97 -0.89 5.18
C THR A 44 10.27 -0.72 6.51
N VAL A 45 9.21 0.08 6.58
CA VAL A 45 8.51 0.40 7.81
C VAL A 45 6.99 0.35 7.61
N GLY A 46 6.24 0.65 8.66
CA GLY A 46 4.79 0.70 8.63
C GLY A 46 4.10 -0.58 9.05
N SER A 47 2.77 -0.51 9.12
CA SER A 47 1.91 -1.63 9.51
C SER A 47 0.48 -1.47 9.01
N LYS A 48 -0.31 -2.53 9.12
CA LYS A 48 -1.75 -2.57 8.88
C LYS A 48 -2.58 -1.55 9.66
N GLN A 49 -2.02 -0.95 10.72
CA GLN A 49 -2.68 0.12 11.47
C GLN A 49 -2.55 1.51 10.82
N MET A 50 -1.82 1.62 9.71
CA MET A 50 -1.65 2.88 8.98
C MET A 50 -2.81 3.25 8.06
N LEU A 51 -3.84 2.42 7.92
CA LEU A 51 -5.06 2.86 7.22
C LEU A 51 -5.78 3.92 8.07
N PRO A 52 -5.93 5.17 7.60
CA PRO A 52 -6.59 6.21 8.39
C PRO A 52 -8.03 5.85 8.76
N ARG A 53 -8.44 6.24 9.96
CA ARG A 53 -9.74 5.87 10.52
C ARG A 53 -10.88 6.39 9.65
N ASP A 54 -10.84 7.64 9.25
CA ASP A 54 -11.82 8.28 8.37
C ASP A 54 -11.96 7.55 7.03
N GLN A 55 -10.85 7.15 6.42
CA GLN A 55 -10.85 6.35 5.19
C GLN A 55 -11.48 4.96 5.39
N SER A 56 -11.08 4.24 6.45
CA SER A 56 -11.69 2.94 6.75
C SER A 56 -13.19 3.04 7.06
N GLU A 57 -13.63 4.08 7.78
CA GLU A 57 -15.05 4.34 8.03
C GLU A 57 -15.82 4.66 6.75
N LYS A 58 -15.24 5.44 5.83
CA LYS A 58 -15.87 5.73 4.55
C LYS A 58 -16.03 4.48 3.68
N LEU A 59 -15.02 3.61 3.61
CA LEU A 59 -15.14 2.33 2.93
C LEU A 59 -16.22 1.44 3.57
N LEU A 60 -16.33 1.45 4.90
CA LEU A 60 -17.42 0.75 5.61
C LEU A 60 -18.79 1.38 5.33
N ASP A 61 -18.89 2.69 5.13
CA ASP A 61 -20.12 3.39 4.71
C ASP A 61 -20.57 2.97 3.31
N LEU A 62 -19.60 2.73 2.42
CA LEU A 62 -19.85 2.17 1.08
C LEU A 62 -20.16 0.65 1.10
N GLY A 63 -20.19 0.05 2.29
CA GLY A 63 -20.61 -1.32 2.52
C GLY A 63 -19.54 -2.36 2.24
N PHE A 64 -18.26 -2.00 2.25
CA PHE A 64 -17.16 -2.96 2.19
C PHE A 64 -16.94 -3.67 3.53
N VAL A 65 -16.41 -4.89 3.48
CA VAL A 65 -15.50 -5.40 4.50
C VAL A 65 -14.11 -4.85 4.18
N VAL A 66 -13.49 -4.16 5.13
CA VAL A 66 -12.18 -3.52 4.90
C VAL A 66 -11.10 -4.39 5.53
N VAL A 67 -10.08 -4.73 4.75
CA VAL A 67 -8.95 -5.55 5.18
C VAL A 67 -7.70 -4.70 5.04
N SER A 68 -6.93 -4.53 6.10
CA SER A 68 -5.61 -3.89 6.05
C SER A 68 -4.55 -4.93 6.38
N ALA A 69 -3.66 -5.24 5.45
CA ALA A 69 -2.71 -6.35 5.58
C ALA A 69 -1.30 -5.87 5.92
N ASN A 70 -0.63 -6.59 6.83
CA ASN A 70 0.82 -6.54 6.97
C ASN A 70 1.48 -7.34 5.83
N TYR A 71 2.75 -7.04 5.59
CA TYR A 71 3.65 -7.82 4.77
C TYR A 71 5.05 -7.78 5.40
N ARG A 72 5.91 -8.76 5.10
CA ARG A 72 7.29 -8.76 5.56
C ARG A 72 8.04 -7.55 5.00
N LEU A 73 8.85 -6.90 5.83
CA LEU A 73 9.53 -5.66 5.50
C LEU A 73 10.97 -5.91 5.05
N ALA A 74 11.38 -5.22 3.99
CA ALA A 74 12.75 -5.18 3.49
C ALA A 74 13.67 -4.39 4.46
N PRO A 75 14.99 -4.58 4.50
CA PRO A 75 15.83 -5.25 3.50
C PRO A 75 16.28 -6.68 3.85
N THR A 76 15.94 -7.22 5.02
CA THR A 76 16.32 -8.61 5.38
C THR A 76 15.61 -9.66 4.52
N VAL A 77 14.56 -9.26 3.81
CA VAL A 77 14.01 -9.93 2.63
C VAL A 77 13.94 -8.92 1.49
N THR A 78 14.11 -9.37 0.25
CA THR A 78 13.91 -8.50 -0.91
C THR A 78 12.44 -8.13 -1.07
N VAL A 79 12.16 -7.00 -1.74
CA VAL A 79 10.79 -6.55 -2.05
C VAL A 79 9.98 -7.65 -2.74
N PHE A 80 10.61 -8.38 -3.66
CA PHE A 80 9.94 -9.48 -4.35
C PHE A 80 9.64 -10.67 -3.43
N GLU A 81 10.64 -11.15 -2.69
CA GLU A 81 10.49 -12.35 -1.85
C GLU A 81 9.60 -12.12 -0.62
N GLY A 82 9.47 -10.87 -0.17
CA GLY A 82 8.66 -10.45 0.97
C GLY A 82 7.41 -9.69 0.51
N PRO A 83 7.44 -8.34 0.50
CA PRO A 83 6.28 -7.48 0.24
C PRO A 83 5.37 -7.93 -0.91
N VAL A 84 5.93 -8.20 -2.10
CA VAL A 84 5.14 -8.56 -3.30
C VAL A 84 4.45 -9.91 -3.12
N LYS A 85 5.19 -10.97 -2.76
CA LYS A 85 4.59 -12.29 -2.53
C LYS A 85 3.57 -12.27 -1.38
N ASP A 86 3.86 -11.54 -0.31
CA ASP A 86 2.96 -11.43 0.84
C ASP A 86 1.66 -10.68 0.49
N ALA A 87 1.73 -9.65 -0.37
CA ALA A 87 0.55 -8.96 -0.88
C ALA A 87 -0.31 -9.85 -1.78
N LEU A 88 0.30 -10.67 -2.65
CA LEU A 88 -0.40 -11.65 -3.47
C LEU A 88 -1.08 -12.74 -2.62
N ASP A 89 -0.40 -13.21 -1.56
CA ASP A 89 -0.98 -14.16 -0.61
C ASP A 89 -2.15 -13.55 0.17
N ALA A 90 -2.03 -12.29 0.61
CA ALA A 90 -3.11 -11.56 1.29
C ALA A 90 -4.34 -11.39 0.39
N TYR A 91 -4.10 -11.11 -0.90
CA TYR A 91 -5.15 -11.02 -1.91
C TYR A 91 -5.87 -12.36 -2.12
N GLU A 92 -5.13 -13.45 -2.32
CA GLU A 92 -5.71 -14.79 -2.49
C GLU A 92 -6.44 -15.26 -1.23
N TRP A 93 -5.89 -14.99 -0.04
CA TRP A 93 -6.54 -15.28 1.24
C TRP A 93 -7.86 -14.51 1.39
N SER A 94 -7.87 -13.22 1.03
CA SER A 94 -9.07 -12.38 1.07
C SER A 94 -10.17 -12.93 0.14
N ARG A 95 -9.79 -13.52 -1.00
CA ARG A 95 -10.71 -14.15 -1.95
C ARG A 95 -11.22 -15.52 -1.51
N THR A 96 -10.38 -16.34 -0.90
CA THR A 96 -10.67 -17.78 -0.76
C THR A 96 -10.88 -18.27 0.66
N LYS A 97 -10.38 -17.57 1.67
CA LYS A 97 -10.42 -18.01 3.08
C LYS A 97 -11.17 -17.06 3.98
N LEU A 98 -10.91 -15.75 3.86
CA LEU A 98 -11.55 -14.73 4.69
C LEU A 98 -13.09 -14.82 4.69
N PRO A 99 -13.80 -15.04 3.56
CA PRO A 99 -15.26 -15.07 3.58
C PRO A 99 -15.86 -16.11 4.52
N GLN A 100 -15.25 -17.29 4.60
CA GLN A 100 -15.70 -18.37 5.49
C GLN A 100 -15.32 -18.06 6.94
N LEU A 101 -14.08 -17.65 7.19
CA LEU A 101 -13.60 -17.31 8.54
C LEU A 101 -14.44 -16.19 9.17
N LEU A 102 -14.73 -15.14 8.41
CA LEU A 102 -15.52 -14.01 8.91
C LEU A 102 -16.97 -14.42 9.21
N LEU A 103 -17.56 -15.29 8.37
CA LEU A 103 -18.91 -15.81 8.58
C LEU A 103 -19.01 -16.64 9.87
N GLU A 104 -18.06 -17.55 10.08
CA GLU A 104 -18.01 -18.42 11.27
C GLU A 104 -17.83 -17.60 12.55
N ASP A 105 -16.94 -16.62 12.52
CA ASP A 105 -16.55 -15.84 13.68
C ASP A 105 -17.54 -14.74 14.07
N THR A 106 -18.26 -14.19 13.10
CA THR A 106 -18.97 -12.91 13.27
C THR A 106 -20.37 -12.88 12.66
N HIS A 107 -20.73 -13.91 11.90
CA HIS A 107 -21.94 -13.98 11.07
C HIS A 107 -22.00 -12.94 9.93
N VAL A 108 -20.92 -12.22 9.67
CA VAL A 108 -20.82 -11.31 8.51
C VAL A 108 -20.41 -12.09 7.27
N LYS A 109 -21.22 -11.98 6.22
CA LYS A 109 -20.96 -12.62 4.93
C LYS A 109 -20.15 -11.69 4.04
N ALA A 110 -18.91 -12.05 3.72
CA ALA A 110 -18.14 -11.40 2.65
C ALA A 110 -18.24 -12.17 1.33
N ASP A 111 -17.96 -11.50 0.22
CA ASP A 111 -17.91 -12.09 -1.13
C ASP A 111 -16.49 -12.03 -1.67
N GLY A 112 -15.79 -13.17 -1.61
CA GLY A 112 -14.43 -13.30 -2.12
C GLY A 112 -14.29 -13.23 -3.64
N SER A 113 -15.39 -13.17 -4.40
CA SER A 113 -15.34 -12.86 -5.84
C SER A 113 -15.36 -11.36 -6.14
N ARG A 114 -15.66 -10.53 -5.12
CA ARG A 114 -15.80 -9.07 -5.23
C ARG A 114 -14.76 -8.37 -4.37
N VAL A 115 -13.50 -8.52 -4.76
CA VAL A 115 -12.35 -7.92 -4.07
C VAL A 115 -11.76 -6.80 -4.91
N VAL A 116 -11.64 -5.62 -4.30
CA VAL A 116 -10.89 -4.47 -4.81
C VAL A 116 -9.62 -4.29 -3.97
N THR A 117 -8.58 -3.70 -4.54
CA THR A 117 -7.34 -3.40 -3.81
C THR A 117 -7.07 -1.91 -3.79
N LEU A 118 -6.43 -1.45 -2.72
CA LEU A 118 -5.97 -0.08 -2.59
C LEU A 118 -4.67 -0.01 -1.78
N GLY A 119 -3.95 1.09 -1.89
CA GLY A 119 -2.79 1.29 -1.03
C GLY A 119 -2.14 2.66 -1.20
N HIS A 120 -1.32 3.00 -0.21
CA HIS A 120 -0.63 4.28 -0.11
C HIS A 120 0.87 4.10 -0.40
N SER A 121 1.46 4.96 -1.24
CA SER A 121 2.90 4.92 -1.54
C SER A 121 3.34 3.53 -2.00
N CYS A 122 4.35 2.90 -1.40
CA CYS A 122 4.72 1.51 -1.73
C CYS A 122 3.57 0.50 -1.62
N GLY A 123 2.54 0.76 -0.79
CA GLY A 123 1.33 -0.04 -0.74
C GLY A 123 0.48 0.07 -2.01
N GLY A 124 0.48 1.22 -2.68
CA GLY A 124 -0.14 1.41 -3.99
C GLY A 124 0.53 0.54 -5.06
N THR A 125 1.85 0.39 -5.00
CA THR A 125 2.62 -0.58 -5.80
C THR A 125 2.14 -2.00 -5.57
N LEU A 126 2.00 -2.41 -4.31
CA LEU A 126 1.52 -3.75 -3.96
C LEU A 126 0.08 -3.97 -4.44
N ALA A 127 -0.79 -2.97 -4.30
CA ALA A 127 -2.16 -3.01 -4.80
C ALA A 127 -2.20 -3.20 -6.32
N LEU A 128 -1.40 -2.45 -7.09
CA LEU A 128 -1.29 -2.59 -8.54
C LEU A 128 -0.74 -3.96 -8.96
N LEU A 129 0.27 -4.48 -8.25
CA LEU A 129 0.87 -5.79 -8.54
C LEU A 129 -0.11 -6.95 -8.36
N THR A 130 -1.19 -6.79 -7.57
CA THR A 130 -2.25 -7.83 -7.48
C THR A 130 -2.95 -8.10 -8.81
N ALA A 131 -2.85 -7.21 -9.80
CA ALA A 131 -3.31 -7.44 -11.17
C ALA A 131 -2.60 -8.62 -11.88
N SER A 132 -1.45 -9.06 -11.36
CA SER A 132 -0.76 -10.26 -11.85
C SER A 132 -1.45 -11.58 -11.46
N SER A 133 -2.43 -11.54 -10.55
CA SER A 133 -3.21 -12.73 -10.17
C SER A 133 -4.00 -13.28 -11.35
N PRO A 134 -4.16 -14.62 -11.48
CA PRO A 134 -5.02 -15.23 -12.51
C PRO A 134 -6.47 -14.75 -12.46
N GLN A 135 -6.94 -14.33 -11.28
CA GLN A 135 -8.23 -13.68 -11.07
C GLN A 135 -7.95 -12.32 -10.43
N PRO A 136 -7.68 -11.29 -11.23
CA PRO A 136 -7.23 -9.99 -10.73
C PRO A 136 -8.38 -9.24 -10.02
N PRO A 137 -8.06 -8.19 -9.23
CA PRO A 137 -9.08 -7.43 -8.50
C PRO A 137 -10.10 -6.80 -9.43
N ARG A 138 -11.29 -6.52 -8.89
CA ARG A 138 -12.40 -5.90 -9.63
C ARG A 138 -12.11 -4.45 -10.03
N ALA A 139 -11.36 -3.75 -9.18
CA ALA A 139 -10.80 -2.42 -9.41
C ALA A 139 -9.63 -2.19 -8.45
N ILE A 140 -8.77 -1.23 -8.79
CA ILE A 140 -7.58 -0.85 -8.02
C ILE A 140 -7.59 0.65 -7.76
N LEU A 141 -7.28 1.07 -6.53
CA LEU A 141 -7.04 2.47 -6.17
C LEU A 141 -5.59 2.66 -5.73
N ASP A 142 -4.82 3.39 -6.53
CA ASP A 142 -3.44 3.73 -6.24
C ASP A 142 -3.36 5.17 -5.68
N ILE A 143 -2.94 5.28 -4.43
CA ILE A 143 -2.79 6.55 -3.72
C ILE A 143 -1.30 6.85 -3.61
N TYR A 144 -0.83 7.76 -4.47
CA TYR A 144 0.56 8.20 -4.66
C TYR A 144 1.62 7.07 -4.70
N GLY A 145 1.28 5.92 -5.29
CA GLY A 145 2.17 4.77 -5.32
C GLY A 145 3.35 4.88 -6.27
N ILE A 146 4.45 4.22 -5.89
CA ILE A 146 5.66 4.13 -6.69
C ILE A 146 5.47 3.13 -7.85
N LYS A 147 5.98 3.50 -9.02
CA LYS A 147 5.87 2.78 -10.29
C LYS A 147 6.88 3.38 -11.27
N TYR A 148 7.26 2.64 -12.31
CA TYR A 148 8.40 2.99 -13.17
C TYR A 148 9.68 3.10 -12.31
N LEU A 149 10.03 2.01 -11.61
CA LEU A 149 11.10 1.96 -10.60
C LEU A 149 12.49 2.23 -11.17
N THR A 150 12.65 2.19 -12.50
CA THR A 150 13.89 2.60 -13.20
C THR A 150 14.00 4.12 -13.40
N ASP A 151 12.94 4.88 -13.11
CA ASP A 151 12.96 6.34 -13.20
C ASP A 151 14.02 6.94 -12.27
N SER A 152 14.78 7.90 -12.79
CA SER A 152 15.89 8.52 -12.07
C SER A 152 15.49 9.16 -10.74
N ALA A 153 14.22 9.54 -10.56
CA ALA A 153 13.73 10.11 -9.31
C ALA A 153 13.97 9.18 -8.10
N PHE A 154 13.91 7.86 -8.28
CA PHE A 154 14.11 6.91 -7.19
C PHE A 154 15.58 6.54 -6.93
N HIS A 155 16.49 6.97 -7.81
CA HIS A 155 17.94 6.74 -7.71
C HIS A 155 18.73 8.03 -7.46
N THR A 156 18.03 9.17 -7.39
CA THR A 156 18.62 10.46 -7.09
C THR A 156 18.61 10.69 -5.57
N PRO A 157 19.73 11.10 -4.97
CA PRO A 157 19.78 11.45 -3.55
C PRO A 157 18.71 12.49 -3.17
N LEU A 158 17.97 12.22 -2.09
CA LEU A 158 17.03 13.17 -1.48
C LEU A 158 17.67 13.78 -0.22
N PRO A 159 18.44 14.87 -0.33
CA PRO A 159 19.23 15.38 0.79
C PRO A 159 18.35 15.73 1.98
N ALA A 160 18.86 15.42 3.17
CA ALA A 160 18.18 15.77 4.42
C ALA A 160 18.01 17.31 4.53
N PRO A 161 16.93 17.78 5.16
CA PRO A 161 16.74 19.21 5.36
C PRO A 161 17.86 19.83 6.21
N PRO A 162 18.15 21.14 6.05
CA PRO A 162 19.14 21.82 6.87
C PRO A 162 18.87 21.62 8.37
N GLY A 163 19.91 21.23 9.12
CA GLY A 163 19.81 20.99 10.56
C GLY A 163 19.33 19.59 10.96
N ALA A 164 19.08 18.69 10.00
CA ALA A 164 18.80 17.28 10.31
C ALA A 164 19.99 16.64 11.05
N PRO A 165 19.73 15.78 12.05
CA PRO A 165 20.79 15.07 12.75
C PRO A 165 21.53 14.11 11.80
N GLN A 166 22.83 13.95 12.02
CA GLN A 166 23.61 12.92 11.32
C GLN A 166 23.12 11.54 11.73
N ILE A 167 22.93 10.66 10.75
CA ILE A 167 22.47 9.30 10.98
C ILE A 167 23.69 8.40 11.26
N ASP A 168 23.74 7.87 12.48
CA ASP A 168 24.75 6.92 12.92
C ASP A 168 24.65 5.59 12.14
N GLN A 169 25.74 5.23 11.46
CA GLN A 169 25.81 4.02 10.64
C GLN A 169 25.85 2.74 11.50
N ASP A 170 26.46 2.78 12.68
CA ASP A 170 26.45 1.64 13.60
C ASP A 170 25.03 1.40 14.13
N PHE A 171 24.29 2.48 14.36
CA PHE A 171 22.89 2.39 14.76
C PHE A 171 22.00 1.79 13.67
N THR A 172 22.11 2.27 12.42
CA THR A 172 21.29 1.74 11.30
C THR A 172 21.69 0.32 10.87
N SER A 173 22.93 -0.11 11.12
CA SER A 173 23.38 -1.49 10.86
C SER A 173 22.58 -2.56 11.60
N LYS A 174 21.88 -2.17 12.70
CA LYS A 174 20.97 -3.05 13.45
C LYS A 174 19.87 -3.65 12.58
N ILE A 175 19.50 -3.01 11.47
CA ILE A 175 18.48 -3.53 10.56
C ILE A 175 18.82 -4.93 10.01
N TRP A 176 20.11 -5.25 9.88
CA TRP A 176 20.59 -6.55 9.41
C TRP A 176 20.58 -7.63 10.48
N LYS A 177 20.27 -7.26 11.73
CA LYS A 177 20.11 -8.18 12.87
C LYS A 177 18.64 -8.55 13.13
N ASP A 178 17.72 -8.09 12.28
CA ASP A 178 16.33 -8.51 12.36
C ASP A 178 16.24 -10.00 11.99
N ASP A 179 16.26 -10.86 13.01
CA ASP A 179 16.10 -12.30 12.88
C ASP A 179 14.70 -12.60 12.37
N SER A 180 14.65 -13.05 11.12
CA SER A 180 13.47 -13.10 10.27
C SER A 180 12.84 -11.71 9.97
N PRO A 181 12.35 -11.49 8.74
CA PRO A 181 11.84 -10.18 8.37
C PRO A 181 10.64 -9.75 9.23
N PRO A 182 10.65 -8.56 9.84
CA PRO A 182 9.52 -8.07 10.61
C PRO A 182 8.32 -7.84 9.69
N THR A 183 7.11 -8.04 10.20
CA THR A 183 5.86 -7.80 9.43
C THR A 183 5.21 -6.46 9.74
N SER A 184 5.80 -5.71 10.67
CA SER A 184 5.39 -4.35 11.02
C SER A 184 6.55 -3.60 11.67
N ALA A 185 6.60 -2.29 11.45
CA ALA A 185 7.45 -1.37 12.19
C ALA A 185 6.69 -0.03 12.36
N PRO A 186 7.20 0.92 13.17
CA PRO A 186 6.57 2.23 13.33
C PRO A 186 6.35 2.94 11.98
N SER A 187 5.37 3.86 11.95
CA SER A 187 5.14 4.70 10.78
C SER A 187 6.40 5.52 10.42
N PRO A 188 6.62 5.82 9.13
CA PRO A 188 7.81 6.56 8.69
C PRO A 188 7.87 7.97 9.28
N VAL A 189 6.72 8.63 9.44
CA VAL A 189 6.59 9.98 9.97
C VAL A 189 5.51 9.97 11.05
N GLY A 190 5.80 10.57 12.20
CA GLY A 190 4.83 10.79 13.27
C GLY A 190 4.45 12.28 13.42
N PRO A 191 3.66 12.63 14.44
CA PRO A 191 3.22 14.02 14.69
C PRO A 191 4.36 15.03 14.88
N LYS A 192 5.57 14.57 15.22
CA LYS A 192 6.78 15.38 15.40
C LYS A 192 7.79 15.22 14.26
N GLY A 193 7.37 14.62 13.15
CA GLY A 193 8.23 14.25 12.04
C GLY A 193 8.91 12.89 12.21
N PRO A 194 10.05 12.69 11.53
CA PRO A 194 11.08 11.68 11.72
C PRO A 194 11.24 10.96 13.06
N ASP A 195 10.83 9.71 13.29
CA ASP A 195 11.36 8.99 14.47
C ASP A 195 12.72 8.34 14.17
N LEU A 196 13.76 9.18 14.06
CA LEU A 196 15.13 8.72 13.78
C LEU A 196 15.78 7.98 14.97
N ALA A 197 15.10 7.89 16.12
CA ALA A 197 15.51 7.01 17.21
C ALA A 197 15.11 5.55 16.99
N ASN A 198 14.33 5.26 15.94
CA ASN A 198 14.09 3.91 15.45
C ASN A 198 15.07 3.57 14.31
N TYR A 199 15.80 2.46 14.42
CA TYR A 199 16.85 2.11 13.45
C TYR A 199 16.33 1.81 12.05
N ARG A 200 15.09 1.31 11.89
CA ARG A 200 14.51 1.05 10.57
C ARG A 200 14.08 2.35 9.89
N VAL A 201 13.48 3.27 10.65
CA VAL A 201 13.13 4.62 10.16
C VAL A 201 14.41 5.37 9.78
N ALA A 202 15.41 5.38 10.67
CA ALA A 202 16.71 6.00 10.41
C ALA A 202 17.41 5.41 9.18
N TRP A 203 17.45 4.08 9.06
CA TRP A 203 18.02 3.41 7.89
C TRP A 203 17.27 3.78 6.60
N MET A 204 15.93 3.82 6.63
CA MET A 204 15.14 4.17 5.45
C MET A 204 15.47 5.59 4.95
N PHE A 205 15.51 6.58 5.85
CA PHE A 205 15.86 7.96 5.48
C PHE A 205 17.32 8.12 5.06
N ASP A 206 18.25 7.37 5.67
CA ASP A 206 19.65 7.32 5.24
C ASP A 206 19.79 6.82 3.79
N GLN A 207 19.10 5.72 3.45
CA GLN A 207 19.15 5.16 2.10
C GLN A 207 18.45 6.06 1.06
N LEU A 208 17.35 6.72 1.43
CA LEU A 208 16.71 7.75 0.59
C LEU A 208 17.64 8.95 0.38
N GLY A 209 18.31 9.40 1.44
CA GLY A 209 19.30 10.47 1.40
C GLY A 209 20.49 10.16 0.49
N LYS A 210 20.82 8.88 0.30
CA LYS A 210 21.88 8.39 -0.59
C LYS A 210 21.37 8.04 -2.00
N GLY A 211 20.06 7.99 -2.22
CA GLY A 211 19.48 7.51 -3.49
C GLY A 211 19.69 6.00 -3.73
N THR A 212 19.95 5.22 -2.67
CA THR A 212 20.30 3.79 -2.78
C THR A 212 19.19 2.86 -2.30
N HIS A 213 18.09 3.40 -1.77
CA HIS A 213 17.04 2.60 -1.12
C HIS A 213 16.48 1.51 -2.02
N LEU A 214 15.92 1.85 -3.20
CA LEU A 214 15.32 0.86 -4.11
C LEU A 214 16.34 -0.20 -4.53
N LYS A 215 17.56 0.21 -4.88
CA LYS A 215 18.65 -0.72 -5.21
C LYS A 215 18.88 -1.73 -4.10
N THR A 216 18.91 -1.27 -2.85
CA THR A 216 19.14 -2.14 -1.68
C THR A 216 17.96 -3.06 -1.39
N VAL A 217 16.71 -2.58 -1.44
CA VAL A 217 15.54 -3.40 -1.08
C VAL A 217 15.09 -4.35 -2.20
N VAL A 218 15.36 -4.02 -3.47
CA VAL A 218 15.18 -4.96 -4.59
C VAL A 218 16.33 -5.97 -4.61
N GLY A 219 17.55 -5.51 -4.30
CA GLY A 219 18.73 -6.35 -4.03
C GLY A 219 19.43 -6.87 -5.27
N ASP A 220 18.70 -7.51 -6.19
CA ASP A 220 19.25 -8.10 -7.42
C ASP A 220 19.18 -7.19 -8.66
N GLY A 221 18.54 -6.03 -8.54
CA GLY A 221 18.38 -5.07 -9.63
C GLY A 221 17.33 -5.47 -10.68
N ASP A 222 16.62 -6.58 -10.48
CA ASP A 222 15.49 -6.96 -11.31
C ASP A 222 14.24 -6.19 -10.85
N TYR A 223 14.06 -5.01 -11.43
CA TYR A 223 12.91 -4.15 -11.17
C TYR A 223 11.62 -4.66 -11.82
N ASP A 224 11.68 -5.42 -12.92
CA ASP A 224 10.50 -5.80 -13.70
C ASP A 224 9.49 -6.60 -12.88
N ARG A 225 9.97 -7.47 -11.99
CA ARG A 225 9.15 -8.31 -11.11
C ARG A 225 8.57 -7.58 -9.88
N VAL A 226 8.98 -6.34 -9.62
CA VAL A 226 8.50 -5.51 -8.50
C VAL A 226 7.87 -4.19 -8.96
N ASP A 227 8.00 -3.84 -10.23
CA ASP A 227 7.42 -2.64 -10.82
C ASP A 227 6.05 -2.95 -11.43
N PRO A 228 4.95 -2.35 -10.95
CA PRO A 228 3.62 -2.56 -11.52
C PRO A 228 3.51 -2.08 -12.97
N ALA A 229 4.39 -1.18 -13.43
CA ALA A 229 4.42 -0.75 -14.82
C ALA A 229 4.69 -1.92 -15.79
N SER A 230 5.35 -2.99 -15.33
CA SER A 230 5.55 -4.22 -16.11
C SER A 230 4.25 -5.00 -16.37
N LEU A 231 3.12 -4.55 -15.84
CA LEU A 231 1.80 -5.15 -16.07
C LEU A 231 0.92 -4.30 -17.01
N PHE A 232 1.24 -3.02 -17.22
CA PHE A 232 0.38 -2.08 -17.95
C PHE A 232 0.28 -2.41 -19.45
N TYR A 233 1.36 -2.91 -20.06
CA TYR A 233 1.42 -3.24 -21.48
C TYR A 233 0.59 -4.48 -21.90
N LYS A 234 0.03 -5.25 -20.96
CA LYS A 234 -0.64 -6.54 -21.26
C LYS A 234 -2.08 -6.37 -21.75
N GLY A 235 -2.62 -5.14 -21.83
CA GLY A 235 -3.95 -4.83 -22.37
C GLY A 235 -5.16 -5.42 -21.61
N ARG A 236 -4.91 -6.14 -20.52
CA ARG A 236 -5.91 -6.70 -19.60
C ARG A 236 -5.53 -6.34 -18.17
N PHE A 237 -5.70 -5.07 -17.83
CA PHE A 237 -5.47 -4.55 -16.49
C PHE A 237 -6.82 -4.18 -15.84
N PRO A 238 -7.01 -4.36 -14.52
CA PRO A 238 -8.24 -3.96 -13.86
C PRO A 238 -8.54 -2.46 -14.01
N PRO A 239 -9.82 -2.06 -13.97
CA PRO A 239 -10.19 -0.66 -13.78
C PRO A 239 -9.38 -0.03 -12.64
N THR A 240 -8.76 1.12 -12.88
CA THR A 240 -7.76 1.68 -11.97
C THR A 240 -7.97 3.17 -11.76
N PHE A 241 -7.95 3.62 -10.52
CA PHE A 241 -8.03 5.04 -10.19
C PHE A 241 -6.76 5.48 -9.47
N PHE A 242 -6.21 6.62 -9.90
CA PHE A 242 -5.01 7.21 -9.32
C PHE A 242 -5.37 8.49 -8.56
N ILE A 243 -4.82 8.65 -7.36
CA ILE A 243 -4.89 9.91 -6.61
C ILE A 243 -3.48 10.28 -6.17
N HIS A 244 -3.03 11.49 -6.49
CA HIS A 244 -1.64 11.88 -6.26
C HIS A 244 -1.52 13.35 -5.87
N GLY A 245 -0.66 13.67 -4.90
CA GLY A 245 -0.31 15.05 -4.57
C GLY A 245 0.41 15.75 -5.73
N ALA A 246 -0.11 16.86 -6.24
CA ALA A 246 0.49 17.56 -7.37
C ALA A 246 1.88 18.14 -7.04
N GLU A 247 2.19 18.32 -5.76
CA GLU A 247 3.45 18.87 -5.26
C GLU A 247 4.31 17.82 -4.54
N ASP A 248 4.01 16.54 -4.73
CA ASP A 248 4.75 15.43 -4.14
C ASP A 248 6.24 15.45 -4.56
N LYS A 249 7.12 15.57 -3.57
CA LYS A 249 8.58 15.64 -3.73
C LYS A 249 9.28 14.29 -3.56
N LEU A 250 8.57 13.26 -3.11
CA LEU A 250 9.12 11.91 -2.91
C LEU A 250 8.80 11.02 -4.10
N VAL A 251 7.56 11.06 -4.58
CA VAL A 251 7.10 10.32 -5.75
C VAL A 251 6.56 11.33 -6.76
N PRO A 252 7.21 11.53 -7.92
CA PRO A 252 6.74 12.55 -8.86
C PRO A 252 5.34 12.23 -9.39
N ALA A 253 4.41 13.18 -9.25
CA ALA A 253 3.03 13.04 -9.73
C ALA A 253 2.92 12.71 -11.24
N ARG A 254 3.92 13.13 -12.04
CA ARG A 254 4.03 12.76 -13.46
C ARG A 254 4.02 11.26 -13.71
N LEU A 255 4.46 10.44 -12.75
CA LEU A 255 4.43 8.98 -12.88
C LEU A 255 3.01 8.42 -12.80
N SER A 256 2.11 9.08 -12.06
CA SER A 256 0.67 8.71 -12.07
C SER A 256 -0.05 9.22 -13.30
N GLN A 257 0.34 10.39 -13.82
CA GLN A 257 -0.13 10.85 -15.12
C GLN A 257 0.29 9.88 -16.23
N GLN A 258 1.56 9.46 -16.26
CA GLN A 258 2.06 8.50 -17.22
C GLN A 258 1.32 7.15 -17.16
N ALA A 259 1.10 6.61 -15.96
CA ALA A 259 0.34 5.37 -15.78
C ALA A 259 -1.14 5.51 -16.21
N TYR A 260 -1.74 6.67 -15.93
CA TYR A 260 -3.08 6.99 -16.39
C TYR A 260 -3.16 6.98 -17.92
N ASP A 261 -2.25 7.68 -18.59
CA ASP A 261 -2.22 7.80 -20.05
C ASP A 261 -1.97 6.44 -20.70
N GLU A 262 -1.04 5.64 -20.16
CA GLU A 262 -0.71 4.31 -20.65
C GLU A 262 -1.90 3.34 -20.52
N LEU A 263 -2.51 3.23 -19.34
CA LEU A 263 -3.68 2.37 -19.13
C LEU A 263 -4.88 2.81 -19.98
N LYS A 264 -5.13 4.12 -20.08
CA LYS A 264 -6.17 4.66 -20.98
C LYS A 264 -5.93 4.29 -22.43
N SER A 265 -4.68 4.38 -22.90
CA SER A 265 -4.32 4.03 -24.29
C SER A 265 -4.59 2.56 -24.62
N HIS A 266 -4.55 1.69 -23.61
CA HIS A 266 -4.89 0.27 -23.71
C HIS A 266 -6.39 -0.03 -23.50
N GLY A 267 -7.23 1.01 -23.40
CA GLY A 267 -8.68 0.86 -23.23
C GLY A 267 -9.11 0.46 -21.82
N VAL A 268 -8.24 0.58 -20.82
CA VAL A 268 -8.59 0.33 -19.41
C VAL A 268 -9.45 1.49 -18.90
N GLU A 269 -10.49 1.18 -18.13
CA GLU A 269 -11.25 2.20 -17.41
C GLU A 269 -10.35 2.80 -16.32
N THR A 270 -9.88 4.03 -16.57
CA THR A 270 -8.92 4.68 -15.68
C THR A 270 -9.40 6.07 -15.26
N GLY A 271 -9.16 6.43 -13.99
CA GLY A 271 -9.37 7.77 -13.45
C GLY A 271 -8.09 8.32 -12.82
N LEU A 272 -7.96 9.65 -12.75
CA LEU A 272 -6.83 10.32 -12.12
C LEU A 272 -7.31 11.61 -11.44
N VAL A 273 -6.83 11.83 -10.23
CA VAL A 273 -6.93 13.10 -9.50
C VAL A 273 -5.53 13.54 -9.09
N LEU A 274 -5.12 14.71 -9.56
CA LEU A 274 -3.96 15.43 -9.04
C LEU A 274 -4.43 16.44 -7.99
N VAL A 275 -4.03 16.22 -6.74
CA VAL A 275 -4.42 17.04 -5.58
C VAL A 275 -3.54 18.28 -5.53
N VAL A 276 -4.07 19.43 -5.97
CA VAL A 276 -3.38 20.72 -5.91
C VAL A 276 -3.03 21.06 -4.46
N GLY A 277 -1.77 21.44 -4.19
CA GLY A 277 -1.26 21.65 -2.83
C GLY A 277 -0.94 20.36 -2.05
N GLY A 278 -1.28 19.18 -2.59
CA GLY A 278 -0.99 17.90 -1.95
C GLY A 278 0.48 17.53 -2.07
N GLN A 279 1.12 17.23 -0.93
CA GLN A 279 2.47 16.66 -0.83
C GLN A 279 2.40 15.12 -0.74
N HIS A 280 3.53 14.42 -0.56
CA HIS A 280 3.49 12.99 -0.24
C HIS A 280 2.78 12.76 1.11
N GLY A 281 1.84 11.82 1.18
CA GLY A 281 1.06 11.59 2.41
C GLY A 281 0.11 12.73 2.77
N PHE A 282 -0.36 13.50 1.77
CA PHE A 282 -1.25 14.64 1.93
C PHE A 282 -2.52 14.33 2.75
N ASP A 283 -3.04 13.13 2.63
CA ASP A 283 -4.21 12.60 3.33
C ASP A 283 -3.90 12.17 4.76
N GLU A 284 -2.71 11.65 5.04
CA GLU A 284 -2.28 11.31 6.40
C GLU A 284 -2.14 12.55 7.29
N ILE A 285 -1.76 13.69 6.71
CA ILE A 285 -1.66 14.99 7.39
C ILE A 285 -2.92 15.86 7.23
N GLY A 286 -3.90 15.42 6.44
CA GLY A 286 -5.15 16.14 6.19
C GLY A 286 -4.98 17.47 5.46
N GLN A 287 -4.01 17.58 4.55
CA GLN A 287 -3.73 18.81 3.79
C GLN A 287 -3.55 18.52 2.29
N PRO A 288 -4.31 19.15 1.38
CA PRO A 288 -5.28 20.23 1.63
C PRO A 288 -6.53 19.74 2.39
N GLU A 289 -7.30 20.66 2.98
CA GLU A 289 -8.46 20.33 3.84
C GLU A 289 -9.49 19.42 3.16
N ASN A 290 -9.57 19.45 1.83
CA ASN A 290 -10.46 18.61 1.02
C ASN A 290 -9.83 17.26 0.60
N ALA A 291 -8.69 16.85 1.19
CA ALA A 291 -8.00 15.61 0.85
C ALA A 291 -8.92 14.37 0.92
N LEU A 292 -9.73 14.26 1.99
CA LEU A 292 -10.66 13.14 2.14
C LEU A 292 -11.73 13.14 1.05
N GLU A 293 -12.34 14.29 0.73
CA GLU A 293 -13.32 14.41 -0.36
C GLU A 293 -12.75 13.95 -1.71
N LEU A 294 -11.47 14.26 -1.96
CA LEU A 294 -10.79 13.82 -3.17
C LEU A 294 -10.54 12.30 -3.16
N LEU A 295 -10.20 11.72 -2.01
CA LEU A 295 -10.10 10.26 -1.83
C LEU A 295 -11.44 9.55 -2.01
N GLU A 296 -12.55 10.16 -1.60
CA GLU A 296 -13.89 9.59 -1.77
C GLU A 296 -14.18 9.25 -3.24
N LYS A 297 -13.68 10.03 -4.21
CA LYS A 297 -13.82 9.73 -5.63
C LYS A 297 -13.21 8.37 -5.99
N GLY A 298 -12.06 8.04 -5.39
CA GLY A 298 -11.42 6.74 -5.54
C GLY A 298 -12.22 5.61 -4.86
N PHE A 299 -12.76 5.85 -3.67
CA PHE A 299 -13.57 4.85 -2.96
C PHE A 299 -14.89 4.56 -3.67
N GLU A 300 -15.56 5.59 -4.22
CA GLU A 300 -16.75 5.44 -5.05
C GLU A 300 -16.44 4.71 -6.36
N PHE A 301 -15.28 4.99 -6.97
CA PHE A 301 -14.81 4.22 -8.11
C PHE A 301 -14.66 2.73 -7.77
N LEU A 302 -14.02 2.39 -6.65
CA LEU A 302 -13.93 1.00 -6.19
C LEU A 302 -15.33 0.39 -5.99
N LYS A 303 -16.26 1.15 -5.40
CA LYS A 303 -17.63 0.71 -5.13
C LYS A 303 -18.41 0.41 -6.40
N ALA A 304 -18.25 1.21 -7.44
CA ALA A 304 -18.93 1.02 -8.72
C ALA A 304 -18.58 -0.31 -9.42
N HIS A 305 -17.47 -0.94 -9.03
CA HIS A 305 -16.96 -2.16 -9.66
C HIS A 305 -17.31 -3.46 -8.94
N VAL A 306 -18.07 -3.40 -7.84
CA VAL A 306 -18.46 -4.55 -7.01
C VAL A 306 -19.96 -4.70 -6.80
#